data_AF-A0AAP0GGF2-F1
#
_entry.id   AF-A0AAP0GGF2-F1
#
_cell.length_a   1.000
_cell.length_b   1.000
_cell.length_c   1.000
_cell.angle_alpha   90.00
_cell.angle_beta   90.00
_cell.angle_gamma   90.00
#
_symmetry.space_group_name_H-M   'P 1'
#
loop_
_entity.id
_entity.type
_entity.pdbx_description
1 polymer ?
#
loop_
_entity_poly.entity_id
_entity_poly.type
_entity_poly.pdbx_seq_one_letter_code
_entity_poly.pdbx_strand_id
1 'polypeptide(L)' 'MSSTADLNVLNQVQIIMVRVTVKDDGVVAGIALAEMIFIEVDSTLKAEWFKKNGDNILCRGLVAVVWHENIEKRYMYL' A
#
# COMPACT_ATOMS: atom_id res chain seq x y z
N MET A 1 -1.32 35.70 33.44
CA MET A 1 -1.26 35.60 31.97
C MET A 1 -0.69 34.24 31.63
N SER A 2 -1.55 33.28 31.23
CA SER A 2 -1.13 31.93 30.83
C SER A 2 -1.13 31.91 29.30
N SER A 3 0.05 31.98 28.66
CA SER A 3 0.12 31.79 27.21
C SER A 3 -0.02 30.30 26.92
N THR A 4 -1.19 29.90 26.43
CA THR A 4 -1.35 28.63 25.74
C THR A 4 -0.48 28.68 24.50
N ALA A 5 0.62 27.93 24.49
CA ALA A 5 1.40 27.74 23.28
C ALA A 5 0.48 27.07 22.24
N ASP A 6 0.22 27.75 21.13
CA ASP A 6 -0.55 27.21 20.02
C ASP A 6 0.21 26.01 19.42
N LEU A 7 -0.29 24.80 19.67
CA LEU A 7 0.25 23.57 19.11
C LEU A 7 -0.11 23.51 17.62
N ASN A 8 0.87 23.72 16.74
CA ASN A 8 0.72 23.42 15.33
C ASN A 8 0.95 21.92 15.08
N VAL A 9 -0.05 21.24 14.50
CA VAL A 9 0.03 19.82 14.11
C VAL A 9 0.32 19.73 12.63
N LEU A 10 1.49 19.20 12.26
CA LEU A 10 1.79 18.82 10.88
C LEU A 10 1.50 17.33 10.71
N ASN A 11 0.62 16.98 9.76
CA ASN A 11 0.42 15.61 9.35
C ASN A 11 1.52 15.24 8.34
N GLN A 12 2.36 14.27 8.66
CA GLN A 12 3.31 13.67 7.73
C GLN A 12 2.69 12.37 7.18
N VAL A 13 2.67 12.20 5.86
CA VAL A 13 2.21 10.96 5.23
C VAL A 13 3.44 10.12 4.88
N GLN A 14 3.53 8.92 5.43
CA GLN A 14 4.52 7.92 5.06
C GLN A 14 3.85 6.85 4.20
N ILE A 15 4.43 6.57 3.03
CA ILE A 15 3.94 5.55 2.10
C ILE A 15 5.00 4.46 1.98
N ILE A 16 4.61 3.21 2.25
CA ILE A 16 5.45 2.04 2.02
C ILE A 16 4.87 1.28 0.83
N MET A 17 5.67 1.04 -0.19
CA MET A 17 5.26 0.42 -1.45
C MET A 17 6.09 -0.83 -1.75
N VAL A 18 5.42 -1.90 -2.18
CA VAL A 18 6.02 -3.17 -2.58
C VAL A 18 5.54 -3.56 -3.98
N ARG A 19 6.43 -4.17 -4.76
CA ARG A 19 6.15 -4.69 -6.10
C ARG A 19 6.00 -6.20 -6.09
N VAL A 20 4.96 -6.69 -6.76
CA VAL A 20 4.73 -8.12 -6.99
C VAL A 20 5.18 -8.46 -8.41
N THR A 21 6.22 -9.27 -8.52
CA THR A 21 6.78 -9.72 -9.80
C THR A 21 6.74 -11.24 -9.92
N VAL A 22 6.53 -11.73 -11.14
CA VAL A 22 6.67 -13.17 -11.44
C VAL A 22 8.11 -13.48 -11.82
N LYS A 23 8.58 -14.67 -11.44
CA LYS A 23 9.90 -15.15 -11.82
C LYS A 23 9.90 -15.91 -13.12
N ASP A 24 8.80 -16.58 -13.43
CA ASP A 24 8.65 -17.48 -14.56
C ASP A 24 7.36 -17.16 -15.34
N ASP A 25 7.27 -17.70 -16.55
CA ASP A 25 6.09 -17.57 -17.40
C ASP A 25 4.90 -18.32 -16.79
N GLY A 26 3.70 -17.78 -16.96
CA GLY A 26 2.49 -18.42 -16.43
C GLY A 26 1.21 -17.63 -16.68
N VAL A 27 0.14 -18.06 -16.02
CA VAL A 27 -1.18 -17.42 -16.05
C VAL A 27 -1.49 -16.83 -14.69
N VAL A 28 -1.93 -15.57 -14.66
CA VAL A 28 -2.34 -14.91 -13.42
C VAL A 28 -3.65 -15.52 -12.91
N ALA A 29 -3.70 -15.87 -11.63
CA ALA A 29 -4.88 -16.38 -10.95
C ALA A 29 -4.87 -16.00 -9.46
N GLY A 30 -6.03 -16.06 -8.81
CA GLY A 30 -6.13 -15.85 -7.36
C GLY A 30 -6.15 -14.39 -6.90
N ILE A 31 -6.34 -13.41 -7.81
CA ILE A 31 -6.42 -11.98 -7.43
C ILE A 31 -7.49 -11.74 -6.35
N ALA A 32 -8.70 -12.26 -6.53
CA ALA A 32 -9.79 -12.08 -5.57
C ALA A 32 -9.45 -12.69 -4.19
N LEU A 33 -8.70 -13.81 -4.17
CA LEU A 33 -8.24 -14.40 -2.91
C LEU A 33 -7.19 -13.51 -2.24
N ALA A 34 -6.25 -12.94 -3.01
CA ALA A 34 -5.28 -12.00 -2.48
C ALA A 34 -5.95 -10.74 -1.91
N GLU A 35 -6.98 -10.21 -2.59
CA GLU A 35 -7.76 -9.07 -2.10
C GLU A 35 -8.47 -9.40 -0.78
N MET A 36 -9.08 -10.59 -0.65
CA MET A 36 -9.68 -11.05 0.61
C MET A 36 -8.65 -11.11 1.73
N ILE A 37 -7.44 -11.61 1.45
CA ILE A 37 -6.35 -11.68 2.44
C ILE A 37 -5.91 -10.28 2.86
N PHE A 38 -5.77 -9.33 1.93
CA PHE A 38 -5.40 -7.96 2.28
C PHE A 38 -6.44 -7.34 3.21
N ILE A 39 -7.73 -7.49 2.91
CA ILE A 39 -8.81 -6.97 3.76
C ILE A 39 -8.78 -7.60 5.16
N GLU A 40 -8.56 -8.92 5.25
CA GLU A 40 -8.53 -9.65 6.53
C GLU A 40 -7.30 -9.29 7.38
N VAL A 41 -6.13 -9.15 6.76
CA VAL A 41 -4.87 -8.85 7.48
C VAL A 41 -4.80 -7.38 7.87
N ASP A 42 -5.12 -6.47 6.93
CA ASP A 42 -5.12 -5.03 7.13
C ASP A 42 -5.93 -4.34 6.02
N SER A 43 -7.15 -3.92 6.36
CA SER A 43 -8.07 -3.27 5.43
C SER A 43 -7.62 -1.89 4.92
N THR A 44 -6.53 -1.34 5.44
CA THR A 44 -5.94 -0.10 4.95
C THR A 44 -4.90 -0.33 3.84
N LEU A 45 -4.50 -1.58 3.60
CA LEU A 45 -3.67 -1.94 2.46
C LEU A 45 -4.39 -1.63 1.15
N LYS A 46 -3.65 -1.01 0.23
CA LYS A 46 -4.11 -0.69 -1.12
C LYS A 46 -3.32 -1.50 -2.13
N ALA A 47 -3.98 -1.95 -3.19
CA ALA A 47 -3.34 -2.70 -4.27
C ALA A 47 -3.79 -2.17 -5.63
N GLU A 48 -2.84 -2.06 -6.56
CA GLU A 48 -3.07 -1.76 -7.97
C GLU A 48 -2.60 -2.95 -8.79
N TRP A 49 -3.50 -3.53 -9.56
CA TRP A 49 -3.25 -4.70 -10.41
C TRP A 49 -3.05 -4.28 -11.85
N PHE A 50 -1.94 -4.71 -12.47
CA PHE A 50 -1.63 -4.46 -13.89
C PHE A 50 -2.03 -5.63 -14.79
N LYS A 51 -2.45 -6.74 -14.19
CA LYS A 51 -2.91 -7.97 -14.84
C LYS A 51 -4.19 -8.44 -14.19
N LYS A 52 -5.04 -9.10 -14.96
CA LYS A 52 -6.26 -9.75 -14.46
C LYS A 52 -6.10 -11.27 -14.49
N ASN A 53 -7.00 -11.96 -13.78
CA ASN A 53 -7.06 -13.41 -13.83
C ASN A 53 -7.23 -13.89 -15.29
N GLY A 54 -6.46 -14.90 -15.68
CA GLY A 54 -6.45 -15.45 -17.05
C GLY A 54 -5.45 -14.77 -17.99
N ASP A 55 -4.82 -13.65 -17.59
CA ASP A 55 -3.75 -13.05 -18.40
C ASP A 55 -2.49 -13.91 -18.35
N ASN A 56 -1.88 -14.12 -19.51
CA ASN A 56 -0.52 -14.65 -19.60
C ASN A 56 0.48 -13.57 -19.15
N ILE A 57 1.51 -14.01 -18.43
CA ILE A 57 2.61 -13.17 -17.99
C ILE A 57 3.93 -13.88 -18.25
N LEU A 58 4.94 -13.12 -18.65
CA LEU A 58 6.30 -13.60 -18.90
C LEU A 58 7.20 -13.34 -17.69
N CYS A 59 8.32 -14.05 -17.64
CA CYS A 59 9.33 -13.91 -16.59
C CYS A 59 9.69 -12.44 -16.33
N ARG A 60 9.85 -12.09 -15.06
CA ARG A 60 10.09 -10.72 -14.56
C ARG A 60 8.95 -9.73 -14.82
N GLY A 61 7.77 -10.19 -15.20
CA GLY A 61 6.58 -9.36 -15.35
C GLY A 61 6.10 -8.77 -14.02
N LEU A 62 5.70 -7.50 -14.03
CA LEU A 62 5.01 -6.85 -12.91
C LEU A 62 3.53 -7.25 -12.92
N VAL A 63 3.03 -7.71 -11.77
CA VAL A 63 1.63 -8.12 -11.59
C VAL A 63 0.86 -7.04 -10.86
N ALA A 64 1.42 -6.53 -9.76
CA ALA A 64 0.76 -5.57 -8.90
C ALA A 64 1.76 -4.71 -8.12
N VAL A 65 1.27 -3.59 -7.61
CA VAL A 65 1.91 -2.79 -6.57
C VAL A 65 0.97 -2.76 -5.38
N VAL A 66 1.50 -3.01 -4.19
CA VAL A 66 0.76 -2.98 -2.92
C VAL A 66 1.39 -1.93 -2.03
N TRP A 67 0.60 -1.10 -1.38
CA TRP A 67 1.10 -0.07 -0.48
C TRP A 67 0.21 0.16 0.74
N HIS A 68 0.82 0.72 1.77
CA HIS A 68 0.17 1.18 2.99
C HIS A 68 0.48 2.67 3.18
N GLU A 69 -0.50 3.44 3.63
CA GLU A 69 -0.36 4.87 3.95
C GLU A 69 -0.49 5.06 5.45
N ASN A 70 0.55 5.57 6.11
CA ASN A 70 0.52 5.93 7.52
C ASN A 70 0.50 7.46 7.66
N ILE A 71 -0.45 7.99 8.43
CA ILE A 71 -0.55 9.41 8.75
C ILE A 71 0.02 9.61 10.15
N GLU A 72 1.27 10.03 10.24
CA GLU A 72 1.92 10.35 11.50
C GLU A 72 1.71 11.83 11.85
N LYS A 73 1.21 12.09 13.06
CA LYS A 73 1.11 13.45 13.60
C LYS A 73 2.44 13.83 14.23
N ARG A 74 3.05 14.91 13.75
CA ARG A 74 4.26 15.46 14.35
C ARG A 74 3.92 16.78 15.05
N TYR A 75 4.05 16.78 16.38
CA TYR A 75 3.88 17.96 17.21
C TYR A 75 5.19 18.74 17.23
N MET A 76 5.15 20.03 16.88
CA MET A 76 6.29 20.94 17.06
C MET A 76 6.02 21.85 18.27
N TYR A 77 6.99 21.93 19.17
CA TYR A 77 7.04 22.96 20.20
C TYR A 77 7.82 24.15 19.65
N LEU A 78 7.20 25.33 19.62
CA LEU A 78 7.86 26.61 19.30
C LEU A 78 8.53 27.19 20.54
#